data_AF-A0A3D0LDU3-F1
#
_entry.id   AF-A0A3D0LDU3-F1
#
_cell.length_a   1.000
_cell.length_b   1.000
_cell.length_c   1.000
_cell.angle_alpha   90.00
_cell.angle_beta   90.00
_cell.angle_gamma   90.00
#
_symmetry.space_group_name_H-M   'P 1'
#
loop_
_entity.id
_entity.type
_entity.pdbx_description
1 polymer ?
#
loop_
_entity_poly.entity_id
_entity_poly.type
_entity_poly.pdbx_seq_one_letter_code
_entity_poly.pdbx_strand_id
1 'polypeptide(L)'
;MSRIGFDNDKYLSMQSERIRERISNFGGKLYMEFGGKLFDDYHASRVLPGFAPDSKIRMLTQLKDDAEIVIVINANDIEKNKVRGDLGITYDIDVLRLIDAFRGYGLFVGSVVLTRFNGQERAIKYQKRLESLGMKVYRHYPINGYPNNIPLIISDEGFGKNEYIETEKPLVVVTAPGPGSGKMAVCLSQLYKE
;
A
#
# COMPACT_ATOMS: atom_id res chain seq x y z
N MET A 1 7.42 6.93 -34.89
CA MET A 1 7.27 6.07 -33.69
C MET A 1 8.66 5.85 -33.11
N SER A 2 8.84 6.01 -31.79
CA SER A 2 10.10 5.62 -31.15
C SER A 2 10.32 4.12 -31.30
N ARG A 3 11.58 3.69 -31.41
CA ARG A 3 11.92 2.27 -31.45
C ARG A 3 11.57 1.65 -30.09
N ILE A 4 10.81 0.55 -30.10
CA ILE A 4 10.48 -0.19 -28.87
C ILE A 4 11.78 -0.76 -28.29
N GLY A 5 12.05 -0.45 -27.03
CA GLY A 5 13.22 -0.91 -26.26
C GLY A 5 12.84 -1.68 -24.99
N PHE A 6 11.54 -1.79 -24.69
CA PHE A 6 11.01 -2.50 -23.55
C PHE A 6 9.91 -3.45 -23.99
N ASP A 7 10.02 -4.72 -23.59
CA ASP A 7 9.01 -5.74 -23.83
C ASP A 7 8.05 -5.81 -22.65
N ASN A 8 6.85 -5.26 -22.84
CA ASN A 8 5.86 -5.18 -21.78
C ASN A 8 5.31 -6.55 -21.37
N ASP A 9 5.05 -7.43 -22.33
CA ASP A 9 4.43 -8.72 -22.04
C ASP A 9 5.40 -9.62 -21.28
N LYS A 10 6.68 -9.58 -21.66
CA LYS A 10 7.76 -10.22 -20.89
C LYS A 10 7.88 -9.66 -19.47
N TYR A 11 7.70 -8.35 -19.29
CA TYR A 11 7.68 -7.75 -17.94
C TYR A 11 6.52 -8.27 -17.11
N LEU A 12 5.30 -8.30 -17.67
CA LEU A 12 4.12 -8.79 -16.95
C LEU A 12 4.33 -10.24 -16.48
N SER A 13 4.72 -11.13 -17.39
CA SER A 13 4.92 -12.54 -17.05
C SER A 13 6.06 -12.74 -16.04
N MET A 14 7.23 -12.15 -16.31
CA MET A 14 8.43 -12.34 -15.49
C MET A 14 8.23 -11.73 -14.10
N GLN A 15 7.67 -10.52 -14.00
CA GLN A 15 7.52 -9.85 -12.71
C GLN A 15 6.50 -10.57 -11.83
N SER A 16 5.38 -11.04 -12.39
CA SER A 16 4.38 -11.81 -11.65
C SER A 16 4.94 -13.17 -11.20
N GLU A 17 5.70 -13.86 -12.05
CA GLU A 17 6.40 -15.11 -11.67
C GLU A 17 7.38 -14.89 -10.51
N ARG A 18 8.24 -13.86 -10.60
CA ARG A 18 9.19 -13.53 -9.51
C ARG A 18 8.50 -13.20 -8.20
N ILE A 19 7.32 -12.59 -8.23
CA ILE A 19 6.53 -12.33 -7.02
C ILE A 19 6.01 -13.65 -6.43
N ARG A 20 5.50 -14.57 -7.27
CA ARG A 20 5.07 -15.90 -6.78
C ARG A 20 6.23 -16.68 -6.16
N GLU A 21 7.38 -16.72 -6.83
CA GLU A 21 8.61 -17.32 -6.28
C GLU A 21 8.99 -16.69 -4.93
N ARG A 22 8.89 -15.36 -4.84
CA ARG A 22 9.18 -14.64 -3.60
C ARG A 22 8.23 -15.07 -2.48
N ILE A 23 6.93 -15.17 -2.73
CA ILE A 23 5.96 -15.65 -1.72
C ILE A 23 6.35 -17.05 -1.22
N SER A 24 6.69 -17.97 -2.13
CA SER A 24 7.09 -19.33 -1.78
C SER A 24 8.37 -19.36 -0.93
N ASN A 25 9.34 -18.50 -1.22
CA ASN A 25 10.60 -18.42 -0.45
C ASN A 25 10.41 -17.90 0.99
N PHE A 26 9.32 -17.19 1.27
CA PHE A 26 9.00 -16.63 2.59
C PHE A 26 7.91 -17.40 3.34
N GLY A 27 7.70 -18.68 2.99
CA GLY A 27 6.78 -19.55 3.72
C GLY A 27 5.30 -19.35 3.38
N GLY A 28 4.99 -18.69 2.26
CA GLY A 28 3.63 -18.61 1.72
C GLY A 28 2.92 -17.27 1.93
N LYS A 29 3.55 -16.29 2.60
CA LYS A 29 2.98 -14.94 2.76
C LYS A 29 4.01 -13.83 2.52
N LEU A 30 3.61 -12.79 1.80
CA LEU A 30 4.46 -11.64 1.46
C LEU A 30 3.73 -10.32 1.66
N TYR A 31 4.28 -9.47 2.53
CA TYR A 31 3.90 -8.07 2.66
C TYR A 31 4.81 -7.21 1.77
N MET A 32 4.30 -6.77 0.63
CA MET A 32 5.06 -6.04 -0.39
C MET A 32 4.74 -4.54 -0.35
N GLU A 33 5.73 -3.71 0.01
CA GLU A 33 5.60 -2.26 -0.18
C GLU A 33 5.54 -1.94 -1.68
N PHE A 34 4.46 -1.28 -2.09
CA PHE A 34 4.28 -0.81 -3.45
C PHE A 34 4.31 0.72 -3.49
N GLY A 35 5.49 1.26 -3.81
CA GLY A 35 5.75 2.69 -3.89
C GLY A 35 5.61 3.28 -5.29
N GLY A 36 5.48 4.60 -5.34
CA GLY A 36 5.47 5.38 -6.57
C GLY A 36 4.11 5.41 -7.29
N LYS A 37 4.13 5.84 -8.55
CA LYS A 37 2.94 5.90 -9.40
C LYS A 37 2.56 4.50 -9.87
N LEU A 38 1.29 4.17 -9.68
CA LEU A 38 0.70 2.86 -9.98
C LEU A 38 -0.05 2.84 -11.31
N PHE A 39 -0.86 3.88 -11.54
CA PHE A 39 -1.82 3.93 -12.65
C PHE A 39 -1.33 4.81 -13.81
N ASP A 40 -0.40 5.73 -13.53
CA ASP A 40 -0.06 6.86 -14.39
C ASP A 40 1.46 7.08 -14.46
N ASP A 41 2.24 5.99 -14.62
CA ASP A 41 3.71 6.08 -14.70
C ASP A 41 4.20 6.53 -16.10
N TYR A 42 3.78 7.74 -16.48
CA TYR A 42 4.19 8.39 -17.73
C TYR A 42 5.69 8.69 -17.77
N HIS A 43 6.35 8.77 -16.61
CA HIS A 43 7.81 8.89 -16.57
C HIS A 43 8.46 7.61 -17.10
N ALA A 44 8.12 6.46 -16.52
CA ALA A 44 8.63 5.17 -17.00
C ALA A 44 8.27 4.92 -18.47
N SER A 45 7.05 5.25 -18.90
CA SER A 45 6.64 5.07 -20.29
C SER A 45 7.48 5.89 -21.29
N ARG A 46 7.91 7.11 -20.92
CA ARG A 46 8.81 7.92 -21.76
C ARG A 46 10.26 7.40 -21.73
N VAL A 47 10.72 6.93 -20.58
CA VAL A 47 12.11 6.47 -20.37
C VAL A 47 12.33 5.07 -20.94
N LEU A 48 11.31 4.21 -20.93
CA LEU A 48 11.34 2.82 -21.38
C LEU A 48 10.33 2.65 -22.53
N PRO A 49 10.71 2.93 -23.79
CA PRO A 49 9.80 2.82 -24.93
C PRO A 49 9.22 1.41 -25.06
N GLY A 50 7.94 1.26 -24.76
CA GLY A 50 7.24 -0.04 -24.68
C GLY A 50 6.63 -0.33 -23.31
N PHE A 51 7.08 0.33 -22.24
CA PHE A 51 6.43 0.29 -20.93
C PHE A 51 5.13 1.11 -20.96
N ALA A 52 4.01 0.49 -20.61
CA ALA A 52 2.71 1.18 -20.53
C ALA A 52 2.56 1.90 -19.17
N PRO A 53 1.88 3.06 -19.11
CA PRO A 53 1.72 3.82 -17.86
C PRO A 53 1.08 3.00 -16.72
N ASP A 54 0.27 2.00 -17.06
CA ASP A 54 -0.47 1.12 -16.16
C ASP A 54 0.15 -0.28 -16.03
N SER A 55 1.36 -0.53 -16.55
CA SER A 55 2.00 -1.86 -16.55
C SER A 55 2.11 -2.50 -15.17
N LYS A 56 2.33 -1.71 -14.12
CA LYS A 56 2.42 -2.23 -12.73
C LYS A 56 1.09 -2.79 -12.24
N ILE A 57 -0.02 -2.12 -12.57
CA ILE A 57 -1.36 -2.59 -12.22
C ILE A 57 -1.72 -3.81 -13.07
N ARG A 58 -1.41 -3.81 -14.38
CA ARG A 58 -1.60 -5.00 -15.23
C ARG A 58 -0.80 -6.21 -14.75
N MET A 59 0.37 -5.98 -14.16
CA MET A 59 1.16 -7.04 -13.55
C MET A 59 0.47 -7.58 -12.29
N LEU A 60 -0.03 -6.69 -11.42
CA LEU A 60 -0.77 -7.08 -10.23
C LEU A 60 -2.08 -7.81 -10.56
N THR A 61 -2.76 -7.47 -11.66
CA THR A 61 -3.98 -8.19 -12.06
C THR A 61 -3.72 -9.63 -12.48
N GLN A 62 -2.50 -9.99 -12.90
CA GLN A 62 -2.11 -11.40 -13.10
C GLN A 62 -2.02 -12.20 -11.77
N LEU A 63 -2.04 -11.50 -10.64
CA LEU A 63 -1.98 -12.05 -9.28
C LEU A 63 -3.27 -11.75 -8.51
N LYS A 64 -4.34 -11.29 -9.17
CA LYS A 64 -5.53 -10.74 -8.49
C LYS A 64 -6.18 -11.72 -7.51
N ASP A 65 -6.14 -13.01 -7.81
CA ASP A 65 -6.78 -14.04 -6.98
C ASP A 65 -5.98 -14.23 -5.67
N ASP A 66 -4.66 -14.08 -5.76
CA ASP A 66 -3.69 -14.20 -4.66
C ASP A 66 -3.34 -12.87 -3.98
N ALA A 67 -3.81 -11.73 -4.50
CA ALA A 67 -3.44 -10.40 -4.04
C ALA A 67 -4.55 -9.67 -3.28
N GLU A 68 -4.20 -9.13 -2.11
CA GLU A 68 -5.02 -8.24 -1.28
C GLU A 68 -4.33 -6.88 -1.15
N ILE A 69 -5.07 -5.80 -1.36
CA ILE A 69 -4.56 -4.43 -1.25
C ILE A 69 -4.86 -3.88 0.14
N VAL A 70 -3.81 -3.38 0.81
CA VAL A 70 -3.89 -2.60 2.05
C VAL A 70 -3.43 -1.17 1.75
N ILE A 71 -4.31 -0.20 2.02
CA ILE A 71 -4.01 1.21 1.79
C ILE A 71 -3.65 1.88 3.11
N VAL A 72 -2.49 2.52 3.16
CA VAL A 72 -1.98 3.19 4.36
C VAL A 72 -2.05 4.71 4.21
N ILE A 73 -2.47 5.38 5.28
CA ILE A 73 -2.51 6.84 5.36
C ILE A 73 -2.05 7.31 6.75
N ASN A 74 -1.23 8.35 6.78
CA ASN A 74 -0.74 8.94 8.03
C ASN A 74 -1.81 9.82 8.65
N ALA A 75 -2.18 9.55 9.89
CA ALA A 75 -3.20 10.30 10.62
C ALA A 75 -2.87 11.81 10.73
N ASN A 76 -1.58 12.16 10.80
CA ASN A 76 -1.16 13.56 10.82
C ASN A 76 -1.30 14.24 9.45
N ASP A 77 -1.22 13.48 8.35
CA ASP A 77 -1.43 14.02 7.00
C ASP A 77 -2.92 14.31 6.77
N ILE A 78 -3.82 13.52 7.36
CA ILE A 78 -5.27 13.81 7.41
C ILE A 78 -5.50 15.10 8.20
N GLU A 79 -4.90 15.21 9.39
CA GLU A 79 -5.08 16.38 10.25
C GLU A 79 -4.66 17.69 9.57
N LYS A 80 -3.54 17.62 8.83
CA LYS A 80 -2.96 18.75 8.09
C LYS A 80 -3.59 19.02 6.72
N ASN A 81 -4.63 18.28 6.30
CA ASN A 81 -5.16 18.37 4.94
C ASN A 81 -4.07 18.24 3.86
N LYS A 82 -3.14 17.30 4.04
CA LYS A 82 -2.02 17.19 3.10
C LYS A 82 -2.54 16.94 1.69
N VAL A 83 -2.14 17.80 0.76
CA VAL A 83 -2.52 17.74 -0.65
C VAL A 83 -1.50 16.95 -1.43
N ARG A 84 -1.98 16.09 -2.33
CA ARG A 84 -1.17 15.36 -3.30
C ARG A 84 -0.88 16.28 -4.48
N GLY A 85 0.39 16.64 -4.66
CA GLY A 85 0.78 17.72 -5.57
C GLY A 85 0.46 17.47 -7.06
N ASP A 86 0.39 16.22 -7.50
CA ASP A 86 0.08 15.85 -8.89
C ASP A 86 -1.42 15.88 -9.21
N LEU A 87 -2.29 15.65 -8.22
CA LEU A 87 -3.74 15.56 -8.43
C LEU A 87 -4.53 16.73 -7.81
N GLY A 88 -3.92 17.51 -6.92
CA GLY A 88 -4.58 18.65 -6.26
C GLY A 88 -5.65 18.26 -5.24
N ILE A 89 -5.76 16.98 -4.88
CA ILE A 89 -6.69 16.45 -3.88
C ILE A 89 -5.98 16.11 -2.57
N THR A 90 -6.70 16.14 -1.46
CA THR A 90 -6.17 15.74 -0.15
C THR A 90 -5.94 14.23 -0.08
N TYR A 91 -5.04 13.79 0.80
CA TYR A 91 -4.66 12.37 0.91
C TYR A 91 -5.84 11.46 1.29
N ASP A 92 -6.77 11.95 2.11
CA ASP A 92 -8.00 11.23 2.47
C ASP A 92 -8.92 11.02 1.26
N ILE A 93 -9.02 12.01 0.36
CA ILE A 93 -9.74 11.84 -0.91
C ILE A 93 -9.00 10.88 -1.83
N ASP A 94 -7.67 10.94 -1.89
CA ASP A 94 -6.87 10.04 -2.72
C ASP A 94 -6.96 8.59 -2.27
N VAL A 95 -7.13 8.30 -0.97
CA VAL A 95 -7.41 6.93 -0.50
C VAL A 95 -8.70 6.39 -1.10
N LEU A 96 -9.79 7.17 -1.08
CA LEU A 96 -11.06 6.75 -1.70
C LEU A 96 -10.88 6.51 -3.21
N ARG A 97 -10.18 7.42 -3.90
CA ARG A 97 -9.85 7.26 -5.32
C ARG A 97 -9.04 5.99 -5.60
N LEU A 98 -8.07 5.66 -4.75
CA LEU A 98 -7.27 4.43 -4.87
C LEU A 98 -8.15 3.19 -4.67
N ILE A 99 -9.05 3.18 -3.68
CA ILE A 99 -10.00 2.08 -3.45
C ILE A 99 -10.80 1.82 -4.74
N ASP A 100 -11.40 2.86 -5.30
CA ASP A 100 -12.23 2.74 -6.51
C ASP A 100 -11.40 2.31 -7.71
N ALA A 101 -10.19 2.86 -7.87
CA ALA A 101 -9.29 2.48 -8.95
C ALA A 101 -8.92 0.99 -8.87
N PHE A 102 -8.48 0.49 -7.71
CA PHE A 102 -8.13 -0.93 -7.56
C PHE A 102 -9.32 -1.86 -7.82
N ARG A 103 -10.51 -1.51 -7.29
CA ARG A 103 -11.75 -2.26 -7.55
C ARG A 103 -12.11 -2.26 -9.03
N GLY A 104 -11.90 -1.16 -9.73
CA GLY A 104 -12.09 -1.06 -11.18
C GLY A 104 -11.21 -2.01 -12.00
N TYR A 105 -10.03 -2.38 -11.48
CA TYR A 105 -9.15 -3.40 -12.06
C TYR A 105 -9.43 -4.83 -11.54
N GLY A 106 -10.49 -5.01 -10.74
CA GLY A 106 -10.85 -6.31 -10.16
C GLY A 106 -9.93 -6.77 -9.02
N LEU A 107 -9.16 -5.86 -8.43
CA LEU A 107 -8.30 -6.16 -7.29
C LEU A 107 -9.07 -6.00 -5.98
N PHE A 108 -8.86 -6.95 -5.06
CA PHE A 108 -9.50 -6.95 -3.75
C PHE A 108 -8.82 -5.93 -2.82
N VAL A 109 -9.58 -4.96 -2.32
CA VAL A 109 -9.10 -4.00 -1.32
C VAL A 109 -9.64 -4.40 0.05
N GLY A 110 -8.76 -4.93 0.90
CA GLY A 110 -9.13 -5.52 2.18
C GLY A 110 -9.35 -4.47 3.27
N SER A 111 -8.41 -3.53 3.42
CA SER A 111 -8.48 -2.58 4.53
C SER A 111 -7.71 -1.26 4.29
N VAL A 112 -8.04 -0.28 5.12
CA VAL A 112 -7.25 0.96 5.28
C VAL A 112 -6.56 0.96 6.63
N VAL A 113 -5.33 1.46 6.70
CA VAL A 113 -4.57 1.56 7.95
C VAL A 113 -4.22 3.01 8.24
N LEU A 114 -4.63 3.49 9.40
CA LEU A 114 -4.26 4.80 9.93
C LEU A 114 -2.95 4.68 10.70
N THR A 115 -1.85 5.11 10.08
CA THR A 115 -0.54 5.12 10.74
C THR A 115 -0.34 6.38 11.58
N ARG A 116 0.53 6.29 12.58
CA ARG A 116 0.79 7.38 13.54
C ARG A 116 -0.50 7.87 14.22
N PHE A 117 -1.47 6.98 14.40
CA PHE A 117 -2.72 7.31 15.07
C PHE A 117 -2.46 7.62 16.55
N ASN A 118 -2.95 8.78 17.00
CA ASN A 118 -2.80 9.24 18.38
C ASN A 118 -4.04 10.03 18.84
N GLY A 119 -5.22 9.67 18.31
CA GLY A 119 -6.48 10.32 18.67
C GLY A 119 -6.77 11.64 17.94
N GLN A 120 -6.17 11.87 16.77
CA GLN A 120 -6.45 13.07 15.96
C GLN A 120 -7.93 13.12 15.57
N GLU A 121 -8.60 14.25 15.81
CA GLU A 121 -10.07 14.36 15.63
C GLU A 121 -10.49 14.10 14.19
N ARG A 122 -9.73 14.60 13.20
CA ARG A 122 -10.06 14.41 11.78
C ARG A 122 -9.80 12.99 11.33
N ALA A 123 -8.77 12.33 11.87
CA ALA A 123 -8.52 10.92 11.62
C ALA A 123 -9.65 10.03 12.17
N ILE A 124 -10.19 10.35 13.36
CA ILE A 124 -11.35 9.64 13.95
C ILE A 124 -12.59 9.81 13.07
N LYS A 125 -12.88 11.04 12.60
CA LYS A 125 -14.01 11.29 11.68
C LYS A 125 -13.83 10.54 10.35
N TYR A 126 -12.60 10.52 9.84
CA TYR A 126 -12.27 9.81 8.60
C TYR A 126 -12.41 8.29 8.74
N GLN A 127 -11.98 7.72 9.85
CA GLN A 127 -12.21 6.30 10.17
C GLN A 127 -13.71 5.96 10.11
N LYS A 128 -14.55 6.72 10.81
CA LYS A 128 -16.01 6.50 10.81
C LYS A 128 -16.61 6.55 9.41
N ARG A 129 -16.11 7.47 8.57
CA ARG A 129 -16.52 7.58 7.17
C ARG A 129 -16.14 6.32 6.38
N LEU A 130 -14.91 5.84 6.50
CA LEU A 130 -14.48 4.61 5.82
C LEU A 130 -15.27 3.38 6.28
N GLU A 131 -15.50 3.24 7.58
CA GLU A 131 -16.31 2.16 8.15
C GLU A 131 -17.76 2.21 7.65
N SER A 132 -18.36 3.41 7.53
CA SER A 132 -19.71 3.56 6.95
C SER A 132 -19.79 3.17 5.46
N LEU A 133 -18.66 3.17 4.76
CA LEU A 133 -18.54 2.70 3.37
C LEU A 133 -18.20 1.20 3.29
N GLY A 134 -18.22 0.49 4.43
CA GLY A 134 -17.95 -0.94 4.53
C GLY A 134 -16.47 -1.32 4.51
N MET A 135 -15.55 -0.36 4.70
CA MET A 135 -14.12 -0.66 4.77
C MET A 135 -13.71 -1.06 6.19
N LYS A 136 -12.91 -2.12 6.32
CA LYS A 136 -12.16 -2.40 7.56
C LYS A 136 -11.07 -1.34 7.74
N VAL A 137 -10.96 -0.79 8.95
CA VAL A 137 -9.94 0.22 9.28
C VAL A 137 -9.15 -0.23 10.50
N TYR A 138 -7.82 -0.23 10.39
CA TYR A 138 -6.90 -0.56 11.48
C TYR A 138 -6.07 0.64 11.91
N ARG A 139 -5.64 0.66 13.17
CA ARG A 139 -4.83 1.72 13.77
C ARG A 139 -3.43 1.23 14.09
N HIS A 140 -2.45 1.96 13.57
CA HIS A 140 -1.04 1.78 13.88
C HIS A 140 -0.51 3.03 14.57
N TYR A 141 0.21 2.83 15.67
CA TYR A 141 0.56 3.87 16.63
C TYR A 141 2.00 4.37 16.43
N PRO A 142 2.32 5.60 16.88
CA PRO A 142 3.71 6.07 16.91
C PRO A 142 4.55 5.19 17.85
N ILE A 143 5.68 4.67 17.33
CA ILE A 143 6.68 3.96 18.13
C ILE A 143 7.80 4.94 18.47
N ASN A 144 8.09 5.10 19.76
CA ASN A 144 9.18 5.98 20.22
C ASN A 144 10.54 5.41 19.82
N GLY A 145 11.48 6.27 19.40
CA GLY A 145 12.81 5.84 19.00
C GLY A 145 12.89 5.07 17.68
N TYR A 146 11.81 4.95 16.91
CA TYR A 146 11.85 4.36 15.56
C TYR A 146 12.63 5.27 14.59
N PRO A 147 13.58 4.73 13.79
CA PRO A 147 13.87 3.31 13.55
C PRO A 147 15.02 2.71 14.38
N ASN A 148 15.56 3.43 15.36
CA ASN A 148 16.86 3.10 15.98
C ASN A 148 16.75 2.18 17.21
N ASN A 149 15.66 2.26 17.98
CA ASN A 149 15.51 1.47 19.22
C ASN A 149 14.92 0.07 18.94
N ILE A 150 15.73 -0.82 18.35
CA ILE A 150 15.29 -2.16 17.92
C ILE A 150 14.60 -2.96 19.04
N PRO A 151 15.13 -3.04 20.28
CA PRO A 151 14.46 -3.78 21.35
C PRO A 151 13.06 -3.26 21.66
N LEU A 152 12.85 -1.94 21.62
CA LEU A 152 11.52 -1.36 21.81
C LEU A 152 10.62 -1.61 20.60
N ILE A 153 11.15 -1.53 19.38
CA ILE A 153 10.38 -1.74 18.16
C ILE A 153 9.80 -3.17 18.11
N ILE A 154 10.61 -4.18 18.42
CA ILE A 154 10.23 -5.60 18.41
C ILE A 154 9.72 -6.01 19.81
N SER A 155 8.71 -5.30 20.32
CA SER A 155 8.10 -5.58 21.62
C SER A 155 6.61 -5.28 21.62
N ASP A 156 5.93 -5.68 22.70
CA ASP A 156 4.52 -5.35 22.97
C ASP A 156 4.27 -3.84 22.96
N GLU A 157 5.26 -3.05 23.38
CA GLU A 157 5.20 -1.59 23.44
C GLU A 157 5.55 -0.90 22.11
N GLY A 158 6.10 -1.65 21.15
CA GLY A 158 6.43 -1.23 19.79
C GLY A 158 5.40 -1.74 18.77
N PHE A 159 5.81 -2.66 17.89
CA PHE A 159 4.90 -3.26 16.93
C PHE A 159 3.72 -4.00 17.58
N GLY A 160 3.86 -4.50 18.81
CA GLY A 160 2.77 -5.17 19.51
C GLY A 160 1.56 -4.29 19.77
N LYS A 161 1.74 -2.96 19.91
CA LYS A 161 0.63 -2.00 20.06
C LYS A 161 -0.23 -1.86 18.81
N ASN A 162 0.34 -2.09 17.64
CA ASN A 162 -0.38 -1.92 16.39
C ASN A 162 -1.51 -2.95 16.27
N GLU A 163 -2.65 -2.55 15.73
CA GLU A 163 -3.70 -3.51 15.43
C GLU A 163 -3.22 -4.48 14.33
N TYR A 164 -3.44 -5.78 14.54
CA TYR A 164 -3.13 -6.79 13.54
C TYR A 164 -4.11 -6.67 12.38
N ILE A 165 -3.58 -6.55 11.17
CA ILE A 165 -4.39 -6.46 9.95
C ILE A 165 -4.71 -7.88 9.53
N GLU A 166 -5.95 -8.30 9.75
CA GLU A 166 -6.43 -9.60 9.26
C GLU A 166 -6.47 -9.58 7.74
N THR A 167 -5.62 -10.40 7.13
CA THR A 167 -5.46 -10.55 5.68
C THR A 167 -5.63 -12.02 5.31
N GLU A 168 -6.32 -12.28 4.19
CA GLU A 168 -6.69 -13.63 3.78
C GLU A 168 -5.77 -14.16 2.66
N LYS A 169 -5.15 -13.26 1.92
CA LYS A 169 -4.40 -13.60 0.71
C LYS A 169 -2.89 -13.69 0.95
N PRO A 170 -2.18 -14.54 0.20
CA PRO A 170 -0.74 -14.74 0.38
C PRO A 170 0.09 -13.53 -0.04
N LEU A 171 -0.41 -12.70 -0.98
CA LEU A 171 0.24 -11.44 -1.34
C LEU A 171 -0.54 -10.26 -0.77
N VAL A 172 0.08 -9.54 0.17
CA VAL A 172 -0.46 -8.29 0.71
C VAL A 172 0.31 -7.12 0.11
N VAL A 173 -0.33 -6.39 -0.79
CA VAL A 173 0.23 -5.20 -1.43
C VAL A 173 -0.08 -3.98 -0.57
N VAL A 174 0.96 -3.39 0.02
CA VAL A 174 0.85 -2.22 0.90
C VAL A 174 1.17 -0.96 0.12
N THR A 175 0.17 -0.10 -0.08
CA THR A 175 0.30 1.13 -0.89
C THR A 175 -0.30 2.36 -0.19
N ALA A 176 -0.02 3.56 -0.69
CA ALA A 176 -0.45 4.81 -0.04
C ALA A 176 -0.63 5.94 -1.06
N PRO A 177 -1.34 7.03 -0.68
CA PRO A 177 -1.40 8.26 -1.48
C PRO A 177 -0.04 8.87 -1.82
N GLY A 178 0.96 8.66 -0.96
CA GLY A 178 2.27 9.26 -1.14
C GLY A 178 3.36 8.77 -0.19
N PRO A 179 4.54 9.40 -0.23
CA PRO A 179 5.64 9.09 0.68
C PRO A 179 5.30 9.53 2.12
N GLY A 180 5.94 8.87 3.10
CA GLY A 180 5.77 9.20 4.52
C GLY A 180 4.50 8.64 5.18
N SER A 181 3.70 7.85 4.46
CA SER A 181 2.47 7.23 5.01
C SER A 181 2.71 6.00 5.88
N GLY A 182 3.96 5.52 6.01
CA GLY A 182 4.31 4.40 6.89
C GLY A 182 4.24 3.01 6.27
N LYS A 183 4.26 2.88 4.93
CA LYS A 183 4.15 1.59 4.21
C LYS A 183 5.09 0.50 4.76
N MET A 184 6.39 0.76 4.78
CA MET A 184 7.38 -0.18 5.32
C MET A 184 7.14 -0.55 6.78
N ALA A 185 6.77 0.43 7.63
CA ALA A 185 6.50 0.17 9.04
C ALA A 185 5.29 -0.77 9.22
N VAL A 186 4.27 -0.66 8.36
CA VAL A 186 3.14 -1.59 8.35
C VAL A 186 3.56 -2.98 7.90
N CYS A 187 4.37 -3.12 6.83
CA CYS A 187 4.88 -4.42 6.40
C CYS A 187 5.64 -5.13 7.55
N LEU A 188 6.54 -4.41 8.22
CA LEU A 188 7.32 -4.97 9.33
C LEU A 188 6.45 -5.28 10.56
N SER A 189 5.47 -4.42 10.86
CA SER A 189 4.53 -4.66 11.95
C SER A 189 3.67 -5.90 11.73
N GLN A 190 3.30 -6.19 10.48
CA GLN A 190 2.56 -7.41 10.14
C GLN A 190 3.46 -8.63 10.27
N LEU A 191 4.69 -8.57 9.75
CA LEU A 191 5.66 -9.66 9.89
C LEU A 191 5.97 -9.99 11.37
N TYR A 192 5.90 -9.00 12.27
CA TYR A 192 6.07 -9.23 13.70
C TYR A 192 4.87 -9.99 14.33
N LYS A 193 3.67 -9.88 13.76
CA LYS A 193 2.42 -10.40 14.32
C LYS A 193 1.92 -11.69 13.67
N GLU A 194 2.51 -12.07 12.55
CA GLU A 194 2.27 -13.35 11.84
C GLU A 194 3.02 -14.50 12.53
#